data_AF-A0A5N4AIM2-F1
#
_entry.id   AF-A0A5N4AIM2-F1
#
_cell.length_a   1.000
_cell.length_b   1.000
_cell.length_c   1.000
_cell.angle_alpha   90.00
_cell.angle_beta   90.00
_cell.angle_gamma   90.00
#
_symmetry.space_group_name_H-M   'P 1'
#
loop_
_entity.id
_entity.type
_entity.pdbx_description
1 polymer ?
#
loop_
_entity_poly.entity_id
_entity_poly.type
_entity_poly.pdbx_seq_one_letter_code
_entity_poly.pdbx_strand_id
1 'polypeptide(L)'
;MDATEAKQKNHGGVGTYFSNGSSTKNSGCGASIETNSCEDMCYARDCGSDLKRNPYRRSKPRRTDLLENKKHTIRYLIYDMYANKEHVTLDTLLAVIKLKDLCDLGRTSLFYALKEMGFKFKMTNSRRGSCEQSHVVSMRNVFLRKYIRNLESEIPHDFVFLDETWVFSRGATKHGKRYIIIHAGGRNGFIEGSSLIFSSTNKSFDYHDNMNAELFEKWFEESFLKKLAQPSIIVLDNASYHTRKSEKIPRASSTKEEISNWLKMKNRPFDVWNRCVTHTEEIIKDTFNREKIIDDVRPLVFTVNTGSDEESDYLSESDNDA
;
A
#
# COMPACT_ATOMS: atom_id res chain seq x y z
N MET A 1 -43.31 -11.14 -26.97
CA MET A 1 -43.74 -9.82 -26.50
C MET A 1 -43.33 -9.76 -25.02
N ASP A 2 -42.03 -9.69 -24.73
CA ASP A 2 -41.18 -8.47 -24.66
C ASP A 2 -41.73 -7.43 -23.67
N ALA A 3 -40.98 -6.80 -22.78
CA ALA A 3 -39.55 -6.78 -22.45
C ALA A 3 -39.37 -6.07 -21.08
N THR A 4 -38.23 -6.28 -20.40
CA THR A 4 -37.47 -5.29 -19.56
C THR A 4 -36.28 -6.00 -18.91
N GLU A 5 -35.12 -6.07 -19.58
CA GLU A 5 -34.01 -5.10 -19.60
C GLU A 5 -33.07 -5.21 -18.37
N ALA A 6 -32.04 -6.06 -18.50
CA ALA A 6 -30.94 -6.22 -17.57
C ALA A 6 -29.73 -5.39 -18.03
N LYS A 7 -29.21 -4.52 -17.15
CA LYS A 7 -27.98 -3.75 -17.39
C LYS A 7 -26.73 -4.64 -17.31
N GLN A 8 -26.15 -4.96 -18.46
CA GLN A 8 -24.82 -5.53 -18.63
C GLN A 8 -23.75 -4.43 -18.47
N LYS A 9 -22.84 -4.58 -17.50
CA LYS A 9 -21.62 -3.75 -17.42
C LYS A 9 -20.52 -4.42 -18.25
N ASN A 10 -20.18 -3.81 -19.38
CA ASN A 10 -18.97 -4.09 -20.15
C ASN A 10 -17.72 -3.81 -19.30
N HIS A 11 -16.80 -4.77 -19.23
CA HIS A 11 -15.40 -4.52 -18.90
C HIS A 11 -14.58 -4.90 -20.13
N GLY A 12 -13.97 -3.88 -20.75
CA GLY A 12 -13.10 -4.01 -21.91
C GLY A 12 -11.90 -4.91 -21.60
N GLY A 13 -11.65 -5.85 -22.51
CA GLY A 13 -10.58 -6.83 -22.39
C GLY A 13 -9.19 -6.23 -22.55
N VAL A 14 -8.22 -6.93 -21.96
CA VAL A 14 -6.81 -6.85 -22.36
C VAL A 14 -6.35 -8.29 -22.60
N GLY A 15 -5.91 -8.54 -23.84
CA GLY A 15 -5.66 -9.86 -24.39
C GLY A 15 -4.43 -10.57 -23.80
N THR A 16 -4.55 -11.89 -23.75
CA THR A 16 -3.49 -12.87 -23.51
C THR A 16 -3.16 -13.62 -24.80
N TYR A 17 -1.89 -13.73 -25.19
CA TYR A 17 -1.25 -14.86 -25.90
C TYR A 17 0.28 -14.74 -25.66
N PHE A 18 1.08 -15.79 -25.41
CA PHE A 18 1.11 -17.12 -26.02
C PHE A 18 1.43 -18.27 -25.04
N SER A 19 0.82 -19.42 -25.35
CA SER A 19 1.11 -20.81 -24.96
C SER A 19 2.36 -21.34 -25.71
N ASN A 20 3.03 -22.45 -25.35
CA ASN A 20 2.63 -23.87 -25.23
C ASN A 20 3.55 -24.53 -24.16
N GLY A 21 3.22 -25.59 -23.42
CA GLY A 21 2.16 -26.59 -23.49
C GLY A 21 2.78 -27.98 -23.34
N SER A 22 2.61 -28.64 -22.18
CA SER A 22 2.39 -30.09 -22.06
C SER A 22 2.27 -30.53 -20.59
N SER A 23 1.18 -31.24 -20.33
CA SER A 23 0.68 -31.86 -19.12
C SER A 23 1.55 -32.99 -18.54
N THR A 24 1.51 -33.18 -17.20
CA THR A 24 0.96 -34.38 -16.54
C THR A 24 1.02 -34.25 -15.00
N LYS A 25 0.09 -34.95 -14.33
CA LYS A 25 -0.16 -34.99 -12.88
C LYS A 25 0.79 -35.96 -12.16
N ASN A 26 1.19 -35.65 -10.92
CA ASN A 26 1.32 -36.54 -9.74
C ASN A 26 2.02 -35.77 -8.60
N SER A 27 1.38 -35.51 -7.45
CA SER A 27 1.27 -36.34 -6.23
C SER A 27 2.56 -36.48 -5.40
N GLY A 28 2.51 -36.00 -4.14
CA GLY A 28 3.16 -36.65 -3.00
C GLY A 28 4.43 -36.00 -2.41
N CYS A 29 4.37 -35.75 -1.09
CA CYS A 29 5.44 -35.67 -0.07
C CYS A 29 6.61 -34.69 -0.32
N GLY A 30 7.31 -34.13 0.67
CA GLY A 30 7.45 -34.39 2.10
C GLY A 30 8.86 -33.91 2.48
N ALA A 31 8.94 -33.11 3.54
CA ALA A 31 10.06 -32.84 4.46
C ALA A 31 11.56 -33.04 4.05
N SER A 32 12.35 -32.05 4.49
CA SER A 32 13.68 -32.17 5.15
C SER A 32 14.99 -32.08 4.36
N ILE A 33 15.84 -31.21 4.92
CA ILE A 33 17.31 -31.23 5.08
C ILE A 33 17.98 -32.58 4.76
N GLU A 34 18.97 -32.62 3.87
CA GLU A 34 20.42 -32.75 4.14
C GLU A 34 21.25 -33.21 2.90
N THR A 35 22.49 -32.71 2.83
CA THR A 35 23.72 -33.28 2.23
C THR A 35 23.89 -33.57 0.72
N ASN A 36 25.10 -33.19 0.28
CA ASN A 36 25.77 -33.44 -0.99
C ASN A 36 25.69 -34.88 -1.52
N SER A 37 25.60 -35.00 -2.86
CA SER A 37 26.41 -35.86 -3.73
C SER A 37 25.57 -36.31 -4.93
N CYS A 38 25.95 -35.90 -6.14
CA CYS A 38 26.05 -36.81 -7.28
C CYS A 38 26.75 -36.09 -8.44
N GLU A 39 27.83 -36.71 -8.86
CA GLU A 39 28.71 -36.33 -9.95
C GLU A 39 28.00 -36.54 -11.29
N ASP A 40 27.86 -35.47 -12.07
CA ASP A 40 27.51 -35.57 -13.49
C ASP A 40 28.77 -35.92 -14.29
N MET A 41 28.95 -37.20 -14.60
CA MET A 41 29.80 -37.67 -15.70
C MET A 41 29.23 -37.17 -17.03
N CYS A 42 29.81 -36.11 -17.58
CA CYS A 42 29.74 -35.82 -19.00
C CYS A 42 31.05 -36.24 -19.67
N TYR A 43 31.03 -37.39 -20.34
CA TYR A 43 32.06 -37.80 -21.30
C TYR A 43 32.12 -36.77 -22.45
N ALA A 44 33.02 -35.81 -22.33
CA ALA A 44 33.44 -34.99 -23.46
C ALA A 44 34.71 -35.61 -24.06
N ARG A 45 34.61 -36.03 -25.32
CA ARG A 45 35.73 -36.49 -26.15
C ARG A 45 36.80 -35.40 -26.21
N ASP A 46 38.02 -35.77 -25.83
CA ASP A 46 39.23 -35.01 -26.10
C ASP A 46 39.44 -34.87 -27.61
N CYS A 47 39.23 -33.65 -28.10
CA CYS A 47 39.75 -33.19 -29.38
C CYS A 47 40.67 -32.00 -29.06
N GLY A 48 41.97 -32.27 -29.04
CA GLY A 48 42.99 -31.31 -28.62
C GLY A 48 42.96 -30.00 -29.42
N SER A 49 43.11 -28.90 -28.69
CA SER A 49 43.92 -27.76 -29.13
C SER A 49 44.43 -27.00 -27.90
N ASP A 50 45.67 -27.29 -27.51
CA ASP A 50 46.45 -26.54 -26.53
C ASP A 50 46.83 -25.14 -27.07
N LEU A 51 45.83 -24.32 -27.33
CA LEU A 51 46.04 -22.89 -27.53
C LEU A 51 45.89 -22.21 -26.16
N LYS A 52 47.03 -22.03 -25.47
CA LYS A 52 47.16 -21.15 -24.30
C LYS A 52 46.41 -19.85 -24.60
N ARG A 53 45.32 -19.57 -23.86
CA ARG A 53 44.54 -18.33 -24.00
C ARG A 53 45.46 -17.14 -23.83
N ASN A 54 45.56 -16.31 -24.86
CA ASN A 54 46.36 -15.09 -24.86
C ASN A 54 45.87 -14.12 -23.75
N PRO A 55 46.70 -13.77 -22.76
CA PRO A 55 46.32 -12.89 -21.64
C PRO A 55 46.01 -11.44 -22.08
N TYR A 56 46.30 -11.07 -23.33
CA TYR A 56 46.02 -9.74 -23.90
C TYR A 56 44.73 -9.64 -24.72
N ARG A 57 43.86 -10.66 -24.72
CA ARG A 57 42.55 -10.54 -25.38
C ARG A 57 41.59 -9.75 -24.48
N ARG A 58 41.65 -8.42 -24.51
CA ARG A 58 40.58 -7.56 -23.95
C ARG A 58 39.26 -8.06 -24.56
N SER A 59 38.37 -8.58 -23.73
CA SER A 59 37.02 -8.92 -24.18
C SER A 59 36.41 -7.67 -24.79
N LYS A 60 35.86 -7.77 -26.01
CA LYS A 60 35.16 -6.65 -26.62
C LYS A 60 34.10 -6.14 -25.62
N PRO A 61 34.02 -4.81 -25.38
CA PRO A 61 33.04 -4.27 -24.46
C PRO A 61 31.65 -4.73 -24.91
N ARG A 62 30.90 -5.32 -24.00
CA ARG A 62 29.52 -5.71 -24.25
C ARG A 62 28.70 -4.44 -24.38
N ARG A 63 27.59 -4.49 -25.12
CA ARG A 63 26.62 -3.38 -25.19
C ARG A 63 26.08 -2.96 -23.81
N THR A 64 26.26 -3.81 -22.80
CA THR A 64 25.91 -3.60 -21.38
C THR A 64 26.98 -2.85 -20.59
N ASP A 65 28.20 -2.69 -21.12
CA ASP A 65 29.32 -2.01 -20.47
C ASP A 65 29.13 -0.48 -20.60
N LEU A 66 28.12 0.03 -19.90
CA LEU A 66 27.82 1.45 -19.82
C LEU A 66 28.91 2.20 -19.05
N LEU A 67 29.25 3.39 -19.53
CA LEU A 67 30.11 4.31 -18.80
C LEU A 67 29.43 4.70 -17.46
N GLU A 68 30.21 4.90 -16.40
CA GLU A 68 29.66 5.13 -15.05
C GLU A 68 28.75 6.35 -14.95
N ASN A 69 29.04 7.40 -15.72
CA ASN A 69 28.14 8.57 -15.81
C ASN A 69 26.74 8.19 -16.33
N LYS A 70 26.65 7.31 -17.33
CA LYS A 70 25.37 6.83 -17.87
C LYS A 70 24.65 5.95 -16.86
N LYS A 71 25.36 5.08 -16.15
CA LYS A 71 24.78 4.29 -15.05
C LYS A 71 24.23 5.19 -13.97
N HIS A 72 24.95 6.25 -13.61
CA HIS A 72 24.49 7.26 -12.64
C HIS A 72 23.22 7.96 -13.11
N THR A 73 23.17 8.46 -14.34
CA THR A 73 21.97 9.09 -14.91
C THR A 73 20.77 8.14 -14.90
N ILE A 74 20.96 6.86 -15.25
CA ILE A 74 19.89 5.86 -15.20
C ILE A 74 19.41 5.63 -13.76
N ARG A 75 20.30 5.62 -12.75
CA ARG A 75 19.90 5.53 -11.33
C ARG A 75 19.02 6.71 -10.91
N TYR A 76 19.45 7.93 -11.24
CA TYR A 76 18.69 9.14 -10.92
C TYR A 76 17.32 9.12 -11.58
N LEU A 77 17.25 8.71 -12.85
CA LEU A 77 15.99 8.61 -13.56
C LEU A 77 15.02 7.63 -12.87
N ILE A 78 15.52 6.47 -12.43
CA ILE A 78 14.71 5.51 -11.68
C ILE A 78 14.20 6.12 -10.37
N TYR A 79 15.06 6.83 -9.63
CA TYR A 79 14.66 7.46 -8.37
C TYR A 79 13.67 8.61 -8.55
N ASP A 80 13.82 9.41 -9.60
CA ASP A 80 12.89 10.47 -9.98
C ASP A 80 11.51 9.91 -10.34
N MET A 81 11.46 8.85 -11.16
CA MET A 81 10.21 8.15 -11.46
C MET A 81 9.54 7.62 -10.18
N TYR A 82 10.30 7.06 -9.23
CA TYR A 82 9.75 6.64 -7.94
C TYR A 82 9.23 7.81 -7.09
N ALA A 83 9.95 8.92 -7.05
CA ALA A 83 9.52 10.14 -6.33
C ALA A 83 8.19 10.67 -6.90
N ASN A 84 8.01 10.57 -8.22
CA ASN A 84 6.79 10.93 -8.92
C ASN A 84 5.69 9.85 -8.87
N LYS A 85 5.89 8.77 -8.10
CA LYS A 85 4.97 7.63 -7.95
C LYS A 85 4.66 6.90 -9.27
N GLU A 86 5.57 6.97 -10.22
CA GLU A 86 5.46 6.27 -11.50
C GLU A 86 5.87 4.80 -11.35
N HIS A 87 5.20 3.92 -12.10
CA HIS A 87 5.53 2.50 -12.09
C HIS A 87 6.70 2.22 -13.04
N VAL A 88 7.90 2.08 -12.45
CA VAL A 88 9.14 1.80 -13.21
C VAL A 88 9.12 0.37 -13.75
N THR A 89 8.99 0.24 -15.07
CA THR A 89 9.16 -0.99 -15.84
C THR A 89 10.32 -0.85 -16.81
N LEU A 90 10.81 -1.96 -17.37
CA LEU A 90 11.82 -1.91 -18.43
C LEU A 90 11.32 -1.12 -19.65
N ASP A 91 10.02 -1.17 -19.97
CA ASP A 91 9.47 -0.44 -21.13
C ASP A 91 9.41 1.06 -20.89
N THR A 92 8.87 1.46 -19.73
CA THR A 92 8.75 2.87 -19.36
C THR A 92 10.12 3.52 -19.21
N LEU A 93 11.04 2.85 -18.51
CA LEU A 93 12.42 3.33 -18.38
C LEU A 93 13.12 3.41 -19.73
N LEU A 94 12.95 2.40 -20.61
CA LEU A 94 13.55 2.44 -21.94
C LEU A 94 12.99 3.56 -22.82
N ALA A 95 11.68 3.83 -22.73
CA ALA A 95 11.05 4.94 -23.44
C ALA A 95 11.64 6.29 -23.01
N VAL A 96 11.82 6.50 -21.70
CA VAL A 96 12.41 7.74 -21.18
C VAL A 96 13.90 7.86 -21.51
N ILE A 97 14.64 6.75 -21.49
CA ILE A 97 16.06 6.71 -21.90
C ILE A 97 16.22 7.10 -23.37
N LYS A 98 15.34 6.60 -24.25
CA LYS A 98 15.32 6.94 -25.68
C LYS A 98 14.91 8.39 -25.91
N LEU A 99 13.89 8.88 -25.20
CA LEU A 99 13.44 10.27 -25.30
C LEU A 99 14.54 11.26 -24.91
N LYS A 100 15.34 10.93 -23.89
CA LYS A 100 16.46 11.75 -23.41
C LYS A 100 17.78 11.49 -24.15
N ASP A 101 17.77 10.66 -25.20
CA ASP A 101 18.93 10.24 -26.00
C ASP A 101 20.16 9.84 -25.14
N LEU A 102 19.92 9.15 -24.02
CA LEU A 102 21.00 8.86 -23.05
C LEU A 102 21.92 7.74 -23.54
N CYS A 103 21.34 6.71 -24.16
CA CYS A 103 22.06 5.57 -24.71
C CYS A 103 21.19 4.73 -25.63
N ASP A 104 21.80 4.19 -26.70
CA ASP A 104 21.18 3.21 -27.57
C ASP A 104 21.25 1.80 -26.97
N LEU A 105 20.31 1.51 -26.07
CA LEU A 105 20.11 0.19 -25.48
C LEU A 105 18.85 -0.49 -26.00
N GLY A 106 18.92 -1.79 -26.20
CA GLY A 106 17.73 -2.63 -26.31
C GLY A 106 17.17 -2.99 -24.94
N ARG A 107 15.90 -3.42 -24.88
CA ARG A 107 15.22 -3.88 -23.65
C ARG A 107 16.04 -4.90 -22.86
N THR A 108 16.58 -5.90 -23.55
CA THR A 108 17.42 -6.96 -22.95
C THR A 108 18.75 -6.40 -22.42
N SER A 109 19.37 -5.45 -23.13
CA SER A 109 20.61 -4.80 -22.69
C SER A 109 20.37 -3.96 -21.44
N LEU A 110 19.26 -3.23 -21.39
CA LEU A 110 18.84 -2.48 -20.20
C LEU A 110 18.65 -3.41 -19.00
N PHE A 111 18.00 -4.56 -19.18
CA PHE A 111 17.83 -5.54 -18.11
C PHE A 111 19.18 -5.99 -17.50
N TYR A 112 20.15 -6.35 -18.33
CA TYR A 112 21.47 -6.78 -17.85
C TYR A 112 22.24 -5.63 -17.19
N ALA A 113 22.20 -4.43 -17.78
CA ALA A 113 22.83 -3.24 -17.20
C ALA A 113 22.27 -2.92 -15.80
N LEU A 114 20.96 -2.99 -15.61
CA LEU A 114 20.32 -2.80 -14.31
C LEU A 114 20.74 -3.87 -13.29
N LYS A 115 20.85 -5.12 -13.73
CA LYS A 115 21.31 -6.23 -12.87
C LYS A 115 22.76 -6.01 -12.42
N GLU A 116 23.64 -5.58 -13.31
CA GLU A 116 25.03 -5.22 -12.98
C GLU A 116 25.11 -4.00 -12.05
N MET A 117 24.19 -3.04 -12.20
CA MET A 117 24.05 -1.88 -11.30
C MET A 117 23.48 -2.24 -9.92
N GLY A 118 23.09 -3.49 -9.67
CA GLY A 118 22.54 -3.98 -8.40
C GLY A 118 21.02 -3.91 -8.28
N PHE A 119 20.29 -3.51 -9.32
CA PHE A 119 18.83 -3.51 -9.30
C PHE A 119 18.27 -4.93 -9.40
N LYS A 120 17.22 -5.20 -8.64
CA LYS A 120 16.51 -6.48 -8.65
C LYS A 120 15.04 -6.24 -8.95
N PHE A 121 14.49 -7.00 -9.88
CA PHE A 121 13.05 -7.01 -10.08
C PHE A 121 12.37 -7.59 -8.86
N LYS A 122 11.33 -6.91 -8.38
CA LYS A 122 10.48 -7.39 -7.31
C LYS A 122 9.05 -7.05 -7.66
N MET A 123 8.19 -8.06 -7.69
CA MET A 123 6.76 -7.78 -7.79
C MET A 123 6.33 -6.96 -6.58
N THR A 124 5.82 -5.76 -6.83
CA THR A 124 5.16 -4.96 -5.82
C THR A 124 3.89 -5.70 -5.42
N ASN A 125 3.83 -6.17 -4.18
CA ASN A 125 2.54 -6.51 -3.59
C ASN A 125 1.74 -5.21 -3.50
N SER A 126 0.47 -5.19 -3.89
CA SER A 126 -0.40 -4.00 -3.78
C SER A 126 -0.36 -3.37 -2.38
N ARG A 127 -0.10 -4.18 -1.34
CA ARG A 127 0.08 -3.74 0.06
C ARG A 127 1.37 -2.94 0.33
N ARG A 128 2.41 -3.09 -0.50
CA ARG A 128 3.68 -2.35 -0.39
C ARG A 128 3.69 -1.04 -1.19
N GLY A 129 2.80 -0.91 -2.19
CA GLY A 129 2.56 0.36 -2.90
C GLY A 129 1.87 1.41 -2.03
N SER A 130 1.25 0.98 -0.93
CA SER A 130 1.00 1.81 0.25
C SER A 130 2.32 2.16 0.92
N CYS A 131 3.11 3.01 0.25
CA CYS A 131 4.20 3.73 0.87
C CYS A 131 3.67 4.29 2.19
N GLU A 132 4.49 4.22 3.25
CA GLU A 132 4.13 4.73 4.56
C GLU A 132 3.57 6.15 4.41
N GLN A 133 2.28 6.33 4.66
CA GLN A 133 1.64 7.62 4.45
C GLN A 133 2.22 8.60 5.46
N SER A 134 2.42 9.87 5.09
CA SER A 134 3.06 10.85 5.99
C SER A 134 2.38 10.94 7.36
N HIS A 135 1.07 10.76 7.42
CA HIS A 135 0.34 10.71 8.70
C HIS A 135 0.67 9.45 9.52
N VAL A 136 0.88 8.28 8.89
CA VAL A 136 1.32 7.04 9.55
C VAL A 136 2.73 7.20 10.10
N VAL A 137 3.65 7.80 9.32
CA VAL A 137 5.01 8.16 9.78
C VAL A 137 4.93 9.05 11.03
N SER A 138 4.09 10.09 10.98
CA SER A 138 3.88 11.01 12.10
C SER A 138 3.35 10.30 13.35
N MET A 139 2.32 9.45 13.20
CA MET A 139 1.76 8.66 14.32
C MET A 139 2.80 7.72 14.93
N ARG A 140 3.64 7.07 14.10
CA ARG A 140 4.73 6.21 14.57
C ARG A 140 5.80 7.00 15.31
N ASN A 141 6.15 8.19 14.84
CA ASN A 141 7.07 9.08 15.56
C ASN A 141 6.51 9.50 16.93
N VAL A 142 5.22 9.80 17.02
CA VAL A 142 4.56 10.10 18.31
C VAL A 142 4.64 8.90 19.24
N PHE A 143 4.32 7.70 18.75
CA PHE A 143 4.42 6.46 19.51
C PHE A 143 5.86 6.22 20.00
N LEU A 144 6.85 6.28 19.11
CA LEU A 144 8.26 6.04 19.45
C LEU A 144 8.78 7.05 20.48
N ARG A 145 8.40 8.33 20.38
CA ARG A 145 8.74 9.33 21.39
C ARG A 145 8.15 9.00 22.75
N LYS A 146 6.89 8.57 22.81
CA LYS A 146 6.26 8.12 24.08
C LYS A 146 6.94 6.87 24.62
N TYR A 147 7.28 5.93 23.74
CA TYR A 147 7.97 4.70 24.08
C TYR A 147 9.33 4.99 24.73
N ILE A 148 10.15 5.84 24.10
CA ILE A 148 11.46 6.25 24.61
C ILE A 148 11.32 6.99 25.94
N ARG A 149 10.38 7.94 26.07
CA ARG A 149 10.14 8.64 27.34
C ARG A 149 9.81 7.71 28.50
N ASN A 150 9.06 6.63 28.26
CA ASN A 150 8.81 5.62 29.29
C ASN A 150 10.09 4.87 29.67
N LEU A 151 10.95 4.54 28.71
CA LEU A 151 12.23 3.89 29.00
C LEU A 151 13.19 4.79 29.80
N GLU A 152 13.12 6.11 29.59
CA GLU A 152 13.97 7.11 30.23
C GLU A 152 13.38 7.66 31.54
N SER A 153 12.14 7.30 31.90
CA SER A 153 11.51 7.77 33.13
C SER A 153 12.12 7.14 34.38
N GLU A 154 12.01 7.82 35.52
CA GLU A 154 12.45 7.30 36.82
C GLU A 154 11.82 5.95 37.18
N ILE A 155 10.56 5.74 36.78
CA ILE A 155 9.81 4.50 37.04
C ILE A 155 9.24 3.98 35.70
N PRO A 156 10.04 3.23 34.92
CA PRO A 156 9.60 2.72 33.62
C PRO A 156 8.55 1.62 33.81
N HIS A 157 7.50 1.66 33.01
CA HIS A 157 6.49 0.60 32.96
C HIS A 157 6.86 -0.42 31.89
N ASP A 158 6.66 -1.71 32.19
CA ASP A 158 6.87 -2.77 31.19
C ASP A 158 5.82 -2.71 30.08
N PHE A 159 6.26 -3.02 28.86
CA PHE A 159 5.36 -3.13 27.71
C PHE A 159 4.83 -4.55 27.60
N VAL A 160 3.52 -4.65 27.43
CA VAL A 160 2.80 -5.88 27.17
C VAL A 160 2.10 -5.76 25.82
N PHE A 161 2.47 -6.62 24.90
CA PHE A 161 1.90 -6.67 23.55
C PHE A 161 0.87 -7.78 23.50
N LEU A 162 -0.27 -7.48 22.87
CA LEU A 162 -1.29 -8.47 22.55
C LEU A 162 -1.52 -8.52 21.04
N ASP A 163 -1.85 -9.70 20.56
CA ASP A 163 -2.20 -9.92 19.15
C ASP A 163 -3.07 -11.16 19.02
N GLU A 164 -3.82 -11.21 17.92
CA GLU A 164 -4.64 -12.33 17.52
C GLU A 164 -4.05 -12.98 16.27
N THR A 165 -3.79 -14.27 16.37
CA THR A 165 -3.38 -15.07 15.23
C THR A 165 -4.31 -16.24 15.00
N TRP A 166 -4.14 -16.92 13.86
CA TRP A 166 -4.93 -18.09 13.54
C TRP A 166 -4.07 -19.18 12.94
N VAL A 167 -4.48 -20.42 13.21
CA VAL A 167 -3.88 -21.63 12.66
C VAL A 167 -4.96 -22.54 12.14
N PHE A 168 -4.72 -23.21 11.00
CA PHE A 168 -5.63 -24.26 10.56
C PHE A 168 -5.32 -25.56 11.27
N SER A 169 -6.34 -26.38 11.49
CA SER A 169 -6.22 -27.71 12.09
C SER A 169 -5.25 -28.64 11.35
N ARG A 170 -4.96 -28.34 10.07
CA ARG A 170 -4.00 -29.06 9.22
C ARG A 170 -2.72 -28.24 8.94
N GLY A 171 -2.38 -27.31 9.82
CA GLY A 171 -1.17 -26.49 9.73
C GLY A 171 -1.22 -25.40 8.67
N ALA A 172 -0.20 -25.31 7.82
CA ALA A 172 -0.08 -24.25 6.80
C ALA A 172 -1.04 -24.39 5.61
N THR A 173 -1.73 -25.52 5.50
CA THR A 173 -2.74 -25.71 4.45
C THR A 173 -4.00 -24.93 4.81
N LYS A 174 -4.56 -24.17 3.87
CA LYS A 174 -5.82 -23.42 4.06
C LYS A 174 -7.06 -24.32 4.15
N HIS A 175 -6.87 -25.55 4.63
CA HIS A 175 -7.85 -26.61 4.70
C HIS A 175 -8.06 -27.04 6.15
N GLY A 176 -9.31 -27.26 6.52
CA GLY A 176 -9.69 -27.67 7.86
C GLY A 176 -10.20 -26.52 8.73
N LYS A 177 -10.46 -26.83 9.99
CA LYS A 177 -11.03 -25.89 10.96
C LYS A 177 -10.00 -24.83 11.31
N ARG A 178 -10.41 -23.56 11.40
CA ARG A 178 -9.53 -22.49 11.87
C ARG A 178 -9.64 -22.37 13.39
N TYR A 179 -8.50 -22.28 14.05
CA TYR A 179 -8.37 -21.91 15.45
C TYR A 179 -7.82 -20.49 15.53
N ILE A 180 -8.42 -19.68 16.37
CA ILE A 180 -7.99 -18.32 16.70
C ILE A 180 -7.32 -18.41 18.06
N ILE A 181 -6.18 -17.76 18.17
CA ILE A 181 -5.34 -17.72 19.36
C ILE A 181 -5.14 -16.24 19.70
N ILE A 182 -5.48 -15.88 20.94
CA ILE A 182 -5.22 -14.56 21.51
C ILE A 182 -4.27 -14.76 22.68
N HIS A 183 -3.21 -13.96 22.74
CA HIS A 183 -2.29 -13.99 23.86
C HIS A 183 -1.66 -12.63 24.07
N ALA A 184 -1.24 -12.36 25.31
CA ALA A 184 -0.40 -11.23 25.66
C ALA A 184 0.98 -11.66 26.17
N GLY A 185 2.01 -10.88 25.86
CA GLY A 185 3.38 -11.13 26.30
C GLY A 185 4.24 -9.86 26.32
N GLY A 186 5.31 -9.90 27.11
CA GLY A 186 6.25 -8.79 27.25
C GLY A 186 7.70 -9.28 27.26
N ARG A 187 8.60 -8.46 27.83
CA ARG A 187 10.03 -8.77 27.98
C ARG A 187 10.29 -10.13 28.65
N ASN A 188 9.46 -10.48 29.63
CA ASN A 188 9.63 -11.69 30.45
C ASN A 188 8.91 -12.92 29.85
N GLY A 189 8.45 -12.82 28.60
CA GLY A 189 7.70 -13.87 27.93
C GLY A 189 6.19 -13.68 28.01
N PHE A 190 5.47 -14.78 27.78
CA PHE A 190 4.02 -14.80 27.77
C PHE A 190 3.43 -14.73 29.19
N ILE A 191 2.30 -14.04 29.34
CA ILE A 191 1.60 -13.96 30.62
C ILE A 191 0.84 -15.25 30.87
N GLU A 192 1.27 -16.01 31.87
CA GLU A 192 0.71 -17.33 32.17
C GLU A 192 -0.80 -17.26 32.48
N GLY A 193 -1.55 -18.16 31.85
CA GLY A 193 -3.01 -18.23 32.01
C GLY A 193 -3.80 -17.14 31.26
N SER A 194 -3.15 -16.30 30.45
CA SER A 194 -3.82 -15.29 29.61
C SER A 194 -4.12 -15.77 28.18
N SER A 195 -3.79 -17.01 27.82
CA SER A 195 -4.08 -17.55 26.48
C SER A 195 -5.57 -17.85 26.31
N LEU A 196 -6.15 -17.42 25.19
CA LEU A 196 -7.48 -17.84 24.76
C LEU A 196 -7.41 -18.48 23.37
N ILE A 197 -7.91 -19.72 23.27
CA ILE A 197 -7.95 -20.47 22.02
C ILE A 197 -9.37 -20.94 21.77
N PHE A 198 -9.93 -20.61 20.60
CA PHE A 198 -11.25 -21.05 20.20
C PHE A 198 -11.29 -21.30 18.69
N SER A 199 -12.26 -22.09 18.23
CA SER A 199 -12.38 -22.45 16.81
C SER A 199 -13.51 -21.69 16.13
N SER A 200 -13.32 -21.28 14.88
CA SER A 200 -14.39 -20.70 14.06
C SER A 200 -15.52 -21.72 13.90
N THR A 201 -16.75 -21.35 14.24
CA THR A 201 -17.91 -22.25 14.21
C THR A 201 -18.53 -22.42 12.82
N ASN A 202 -18.14 -21.64 11.79
CA ASN A 202 -18.77 -21.72 10.47
C ASN A 202 -17.81 -21.70 9.27
N LYS A 203 -18.23 -22.40 8.19
CA LYS A 203 -17.57 -22.57 6.87
C LYS A 203 -17.44 -21.27 6.05
N SER A 204 -17.61 -20.10 6.66
CA SER A 204 -17.49 -18.80 5.99
C SER A 204 -16.03 -18.35 6.01
N PHE A 205 -15.53 -17.92 4.86
CA PHE A 205 -14.19 -17.39 4.65
C PHE A 205 -14.04 -15.95 5.19
N ASP A 206 -15.09 -15.40 5.82
CA ASP A 206 -15.07 -14.06 6.40
C ASP A 206 -14.46 -14.07 7.82
N TYR A 207 -13.42 -13.26 7.96
CA TYR A 207 -12.55 -13.16 9.12
C TYR A 207 -13.21 -12.36 10.26
N HIS A 208 -14.15 -11.47 9.94
CA HIS A 208 -14.67 -10.46 10.86
C HIS A 208 -15.75 -10.94 11.84
N ASP A 209 -16.28 -12.16 11.67
CA ASP A 209 -17.37 -12.67 12.51
C ASP A 209 -16.92 -13.56 13.68
N ASN A 210 -15.66 -14.04 13.68
CA ASN A 210 -15.21 -15.00 14.69
C ASN A 210 -14.59 -14.33 15.93
N MET A 211 -13.85 -13.23 15.76
CA MET A 211 -13.37 -12.42 16.88
C MET A 211 -14.28 -11.20 17.01
N ASN A 212 -15.05 -11.14 18.11
CA ASN A 212 -15.95 -10.03 18.37
C ASN A 212 -15.54 -9.25 19.63
N ALA A 213 -16.05 -8.02 19.75
CA ALA A 213 -15.68 -7.13 20.84
C ALA A 213 -16.04 -7.66 22.22
N GLU A 214 -17.15 -8.41 22.36
CA GLU A 214 -17.56 -9.01 23.64
C GLU A 214 -16.60 -10.10 24.11
N LEU A 215 -16.16 -10.97 23.20
CA LEU A 215 -15.18 -12.00 23.51
C LEU A 215 -13.82 -11.38 23.87
N PHE A 216 -13.42 -10.33 23.14
CA PHE A 216 -12.21 -9.57 23.46
C PHE A 216 -12.30 -8.96 24.85
N GLU A 217 -13.36 -8.22 25.14
CA GLU A 217 -13.56 -7.51 26.40
C GLU A 217 -13.59 -8.48 27.59
N LYS A 218 -14.33 -9.59 27.47
CA LYS A 218 -14.36 -10.63 28.49
C LYS A 218 -12.97 -11.23 28.74
N TRP A 219 -12.24 -11.57 27.67
CA TRP A 219 -10.88 -12.08 27.79
C TRP A 219 -9.93 -11.05 28.44
N PHE A 220 -10.01 -9.81 27.97
CA PHE A 220 -9.18 -8.70 28.41
C PHE A 220 -9.36 -8.46 29.91
N GLU A 221 -10.59 -8.40 30.40
CA GLU A 221 -10.88 -8.17 31.81
C GLU A 221 -10.66 -9.40 32.69
N GLU A 222 -11.18 -10.56 32.28
CA GLU A 222 -11.24 -11.73 33.16
C GLU A 222 -9.96 -12.57 33.15
N SER A 223 -9.25 -12.62 32.02
CA SER A 223 -8.10 -13.52 31.84
C SER A 223 -6.78 -12.77 31.77
N PHE A 224 -6.76 -11.60 31.12
CA PHE A 224 -5.54 -10.84 30.90
C PHE A 224 -5.23 -9.85 32.03
N LEU A 225 -6.11 -8.87 32.28
CA LEU A 225 -5.86 -7.80 33.26
C LEU A 225 -5.63 -8.33 34.67
N LYS A 226 -6.37 -9.36 35.10
CA LYS A 226 -6.21 -10.01 36.41
C LYS A 226 -4.86 -10.72 36.60
N LYS A 227 -4.12 -10.96 35.52
CA LYS A 227 -2.81 -11.65 35.53
C LYS A 227 -1.63 -10.69 35.43
N LEU A 228 -1.88 -9.39 35.26
CA LEU A 228 -0.82 -8.39 35.28
C LEU A 228 -0.32 -8.20 36.72
N ALA A 229 0.96 -8.53 36.94
CA ALA A 229 1.58 -8.42 38.26
C ALA A 229 1.85 -6.97 38.70
N GLN A 230 1.96 -6.05 37.73
CA GLN A 230 2.34 -4.66 37.97
C GLN A 230 1.70 -3.74 36.92
N PRO A 231 1.58 -2.43 37.19
CA PRO A 231 1.20 -1.43 36.20
C PRO A 231 2.07 -1.58 34.94
N SER A 232 1.42 -1.71 33.79
CA SER A 232 2.07 -2.02 32.51
C SER A 232 1.47 -1.18 31.38
N ILE A 233 2.24 -0.93 30.32
CA ILE A 233 1.74 -0.29 29.10
C ILE A 233 1.28 -1.39 28.13
N ILE A 234 -0.01 -1.39 27.83
CA ILE A 234 -0.62 -2.35 26.92
C ILE A 234 -0.56 -1.81 25.49
N VAL A 235 -0.05 -2.62 24.56
CA VAL A 235 0.08 -2.29 23.14
C VAL A 235 -0.72 -3.31 22.33
N LEU A 236 -1.62 -2.81 21.51
CA LEU A 236 -2.49 -3.58 20.62
C LEU A 236 -2.58 -2.90 19.25
N ASP A 237 -3.05 -3.63 18.25
CA ASP A 237 -3.33 -3.07 16.94
C ASP A 237 -4.62 -2.20 16.95
N ASN A 238 -4.98 -1.62 15.81
CA ASN A 238 -6.18 -0.79 15.67
C ASN A 238 -7.34 -1.56 15.01
N ALA A 239 -7.57 -2.82 15.40
CA ALA A 239 -8.73 -3.56 14.94
C ALA A 239 -10.03 -2.97 15.51
N SER A 240 -11.09 -2.98 14.69
CA SER A 240 -12.37 -2.35 15.02
C SER A 240 -13.04 -2.92 16.27
N TYR A 241 -12.76 -4.17 16.63
CA TYR A 241 -13.33 -4.83 17.80
C TYR A 241 -12.60 -4.53 19.11
N HIS A 242 -11.37 -3.98 19.07
CA HIS A 242 -10.69 -3.50 20.28
C HIS A 242 -11.31 -2.21 20.82
N THR A 243 -12.02 -1.47 19.98
CA THR A 243 -12.63 -0.19 20.36
C THR A 243 -14.14 -0.29 20.23
N ARG A 244 -14.81 -0.65 21.33
CA ARG A 244 -16.26 -0.49 21.45
C ARG A 244 -16.54 0.89 22.04
N LYS A 245 -17.33 1.70 21.34
CA LYS A 245 -17.87 2.91 21.94
C LYS A 245 -18.94 2.47 22.94
N SER A 246 -18.88 3.00 24.17
CA SER A 246 -19.94 2.83 25.18
C SER A 246 -21.31 3.27 24.66
N GLU A 247 -21.31 4.14 23.66
CA GLU A 247 -22.50 4.65 23.01
C GLU A 247 -22.44 4.46 21.48
N LYS A 248 -23.54 3.94 20.92
CA LYS A 248 -23.77 3.90 19.47
C LYS A 248 -24.15 5.30 18.98
N ILE A 249 -23.14 6.10 18.65
CA ILE A 249 -23.33 7.39 17.97
C ILE A 249 -23.79 7.11 16.53
N PRO A 250 -24.88 7.74 16.05
CA PRO A 250 -25.34 7.59 14.67
C PRO A 250 -24.25 7.97 13.66
N ARG A 251 -24.22 7.27 12.53
CA ARG A 251 -23.28 7.53 11.43
C ARG A 251 -24.03 8.13 10.24
N ALA A 252 -23.32 8.57 9.20
CA ALA A 252 -23.93 9.05 7.97
C ALA A 252 -24.87 8.02 7.31
N SER A 253 -24.64 6.72 7.56
CA SER A 253 -25.47 5.61 7.11
C SER A 253 -26.63 5.25 8.06
N SER A 254 -26.76 5.92 9.22
CA SER A 254 -27.84 5.65 10.18
C SER A 254 -29.16 6.17 9.67
N THR A 255 -30.25 5.49 10.04
CA THR A 255 -31.59 5.92 9.63
C THR A 255 -32.03 7.17 10.40
N LYS A 256 -32.99 7.90 9.86
CA LYS A 256 -33.60 9.07 10.54
C LYS A 256 -34.16 8.70 11.91
N GLU A 257 -34.71 7.50 12.04
CA GLU A 257 -35.24 6.96 13.30
C GLU A 257 -34.14 6.71 14.33
N GLU A 258 -33.03 6.08 13.93
CA GLU A 258 -31.87 5.86 14.80
C GLU A 258 -31.31 7.19 15.32
N ILE A 259 -31.18 8.20 14.45
CA ILE A 259 -30.70 9.53 14.80
C ILE A 259 -31.70 10.23 15.76
N SER A 260 -33.00 10.16 15.46
CA SER A 260 -34.04 10.76 16.31
C SER A 260 -34.05 10.16 17.72
N ASN A 261 -33.99 8.84 17.83
CA ASN A 261 -33.96 8.14 19.12
C ASN A 261 -32.70 8.47 19.91
N TRP A 262 -31.54 8.56 19.24
CA TRP A 262 -30.29 9.00 19.87
C TRP A 262 -30.37 10.43 20.42
N LEU A 263 -30.95 11.37 19.65
CA LEU A 263 -31.13 12.75 20.08
C LEU A 263 -32.08 12.88 21.29
N LYS A 264 -33.18 12.12 21.30
CA LYS A 264 -34.09 12.03 22.44
C LYS A 264 -33.38 11.51 23.69
N MET A 265 -32.58 10.45 23.55
CA MET A 265 -31.78 9.90 24.64
C MET A 265 -30.77 10.93 25.19
N LYS A 266 -30.25 11.81 24.33
CA LYS A 266 -29.35 12.91 24.73
C LYS A 266 -30.05 14.17 25.25
N ASN A 267 -31.37 14.12 25.39
CA ASN A 267 -32.18 15.27 25.79
C ASN A 267 -31.95 16.49 24.88
N ARG A 268 -31.63 16.25 23.60
CA ARG A 268 -31.52 17.31 22.59
C ARG A 268 -32.84 17.40 21.84
N PRO A 269 -33.52 18.57 21.86
CA PRO A 269 -34.83 18.72 21.25
C PRO A 269 -34.77 18.40 19.75
N PHE A 270 -35.60 17.45 19.31
CA PHE A 270 -35.61 16.97 17.92
C PHE A 270 -35.95 18.11 16.94
N ASP A 271 -36.75 19.08 17.37
CA ASP A 271 -37.11 20.30 16.64
C ASP A 271 -35.90 21.20 16.34
N VAL A 272 -34.92 21.29 17.24
CA VAL A 272 -33.68 22.05 16.99
C VAL A 272 -32.85 21.37 15.91
N TRP A 273 -32.69 20.05 16.00
CA TRP A 273 -31.98 19.28 14.97
C TRP A 273 -32.69 19.33 13.62
N ASN A 274 -34.01 19.14 13.60
CA ASN A 274 -34.80 19.17 12.38
C ASN A 274 -34.72 20.54 11.70
N ARG A 275 -34.71 21.64 12.48
CA ARG A 275 -34.45 22.99 11.96
C ARG A 275 -33.06 23.13 11.31
N CYS A 276 -32.01 22.59 11.92
CA CYS A 276 -30.66 22.60 11.34
C CYS A 276 -30.59 21.79 10.03
N VAL A 277 -31.26 20.64 9.97
CA VAL A 277 -31.34 19.81 8.76
C VAL A 277 -32.08 20.56 7.65
N THR A 278 -33.27 21.10 7.95
CA THR A 278 -34.05 21.88 6.99
C THR A 278 -33.27 23.08 6.47
N HIS A 279 -32.59 23.83 7.34
CA HIS A 279 -31.73 24.94 6.94
C HIS A 279 -30.59 24.50 6.02
N THR A 280 -29.97 23.36 6.31
CA THR A 280 -28.90 22.81 5.46
C THR A 280 -29.45 22.38 4.10
N GLU A 281 -30.62 21.75 4.04
CA GLU A 281 -31.29 21.39 2.80
C GLU A 281 -31.68 22.62 1.98
N GLU A 282 -32.13 23.70 2.64
CA GLU A 282 -32.42 24.99 1.99
C GLU A 282 -31.15 25.61 1.40
N ILE A 283 -30.02 25.62 2.12
CA ILE A 283 -28.73 26.09 1.60
C ILE A 283 -28.30 25.25 0.37
N ILE A 284 -28.47 23.93 0.42
CA ILE A 284 -28.12 23.05 -0.71
C ILE A 284 -29.00 23.38 -1.91
N LYS A 285 -30.31 23.52 -1.73
CA LYS A 285 -31.25 23.90 -2.80
C LYS A 285 -30.94 25.28 -3.37
N ASP A 286 -30.69 26.27 -2.52
CA ASP A 286 -30.31 27.62 -2.93
C ASP A 286 -28.98 27.63 -3.69
N THR A 287 -28.01 26.82 -3.27
CA THR A 287 -26.73 26.67 -3.98
C THR A 287 -26.94 26.01 -5.34
N PHE A 288 -27.71 24.93 -5.42
CA PHE A 288 -28.04 24.26 -6.68
C PHE A 288 -28.81 25.18 -7.65
N ASN A 289 -29.73 26.00 -7.15
CA ASN A 289 -30.44 26.98 -7.97
C ASN A 289 -29.53 28.12 -8.48
N ARG A 290 -28.46 28.43 -7.73
CA ARG A 290 -27.45 29.43 -8.12
C ARG A 290 -26.37 28.85 -9.04
N GLU A 291 -26.20 27.53 -9.07
CA GLU A 291 -25.35 26.84 -10.04
C GLU A 291 -25.96 26.99 -11.45
N LYS A 292 -25.53 28.03 -12.16
CA LYS A 292 -25.75 28.13 -13.61
C LYS A 292 -24.66 27.38 -14.33
N ILE A 293 -25.03 26.61 -15.35
CA ILE A 293 -24.07 26.05 -16.30
C ILE A 293 -23.41 27.23 -17.03
N ILE A 294 -22.09 27.38 -16.88
CA ILE A 294 -21.29 28.30 -17.69
C ILE A 294 -21.04 27.60 -19.03
N ASP A 295 -22.06 27.57 -19.90
CA ASP A 295 -21.92 26.97 -21.24
C ASP A 295 -21.26 27.93 -22.25
N ASP A 296 -21.05 29.20 -21.90
CA ASP A 296 -20.36 30.17 -22.76
C ASP A 296 -19.02 30.61 -22.15
N VAL A 297 -18.02 29.72 -22.20
CA VAL A 297 -16.62 30.17 -22.14
C VAL A 297 -16.30 30.83 -23.47
N ARG A 298 -16.39 32.17 -23.52
CA ARG A 298 -15.95 32.93 -24.71
C ARG A 298 -14.48 32.61 -24.98
N PRO A 299 -14.09 32.24 -26.21
CA PRO A 299 -12.70 31.97 -26.53
C PRO A 299 -11.87 33.24 -26.31
N LEU A 300 -10.79 33.12 -25.54
CA LEU A 300 -9.78 34.17 -25.45
C LEU A 300 -9.03 34.19 -26.79
N VAL A 301 -9.41 35.12 -27.67
CA VAL A 301 -8.68 35.37 -28.92
C VAL A 301 -7.53 36.31 -28.60
N PHE A 302 -6.30 35.77 -28.58
CA PHE A 302 -5.09 36.60 -28.57
C PHE A 302 -4.79 37.02 -30.01
N THR A 303 -4.98 38.29 -30.33
CA THR A 303 -4.46 38.87 -31.56
C THR A 303 -2.96 39.06 -31.39
N VAL A 304 -2.18 38.12 -31.94
CA VAL A 304 -0.73 38.30 -32.09
C VAL A 304 -0.54 39.29 -33.24
N ASN A 305 -0.25 40.55 -32.93
CA ASN A 305 0.17 41.52 -33.93
C ASN A 305 1.52 41.08 -34.50
N THR A 306 1.50 40.39 -35.63
CA THR A 306 2.69 40.14 -36.44
C THR A 306 2.90 41.32 -37.38
N GLY A 307 3.74 42.26 -36.93
CA GLY A 307 4.50 43.14 -37.80
C GLY A 307 3.94 44.55 -37.96
N SER A 308 4.69 45.53 -37.46
CA SER A 308 5.58 46.30 -38.34
C SER A 308 6.58 47.07 -37.49
N ASP A 309 7.86 46.84 -37.76
CA ASP A 309 8.96 47.73 -37.36
C ASP A 309 8.64 49.16 -37.82
N GLU A 310 8.57 50.13 -36.90
CA GLU A 310 9.06 51.49 -37.12
C GLU A 310 9.58 52.08 -35.79
N GLU A 311 10.61 52.88 -35.97
CA GLU A 311 11.68 53.27 -35.07
C GLU A 311 11.39 54.62 -34.38
N SER A 312 12.17 54.92 -33.34
CA SER A 312 12.43 56.26 -32.75
C SER A 312 11.32 56.87 -31.88
N ASP A 313 11.55 57.69 -30.87
CA ASP A 313 12.70 58.08 -30.04
C ASP A 313 12.10 59.00 -28.92
N TYR A 314 12.93 59.37 -27.94
CA TYR A 314 12.79 60.50 -27.00
C TYR A 314 12.02 60.29 -25.67
N LEU A 315 12.81 59.95 -24.65
CA LEU A 315 13.07 60.74 -23.43
C LEU A 315 12.04 61.82 -23.04
N SER A 316 11.44 61.70 -21.85
CA SER A 316 11.84 62.54 -20.70
C SER A 316 11.04 62.16 -19.45
N GLU A 317 11.79 61.94 -18.36
CA GLU A 317 11.30 62.06 -17.00
C GLU A 317 10.93 63.52 -16.74
N SER A 318 9.76 63.75 -16.15
CA SER A 318 9.55 64.89 -15.27
C SER A 318 8.47 64.55 -14.27
N ASP A 319 8.89 64.53 -13.01
CA ASP A 319 8.07 64.67 -11.82
C ASP A 319 7.01 65.77 -11.99
N ASN A 320 5.82 65.53 -11.45
CA ASN A 320 5.17 66.51 -10.58
C ASN A 320 4.00 65.87 -9.81
N ASP A 321 4.10 66.04 -8.50
CA ASP A 321 3.08 65.85 -7.49
C ASP A 321 1.77 66.59 -7.82
N ALA A 322 0.64 65.95 -7.50
CA ALA A 322 -0.47 66.51 -6.72
C ALA A 322 -1.48 65.40 -6.34
#